data_AF-R7TN59-F1
#
_entry.id   AF-R7TN59-F1
#
_cell.length_a   1.000
_cell.length_b   1.000
_cell.length_c   1.000
_cell.angle_alpha   90.00
_cell.angle_beta   90.00
_cell.angle_gamma   90.00
#
_symmetry.space_group_name_H-M   'P 1'
#
loop_
_entity.id
_entity.type
_entity.pdbx_description
1 polymer ?
#
loop_
_entity_poly.entity_id
_entity_poly.type
_entity_poly.pdbx_seq_one_letter_code
_entity_poly.pdbx_strand_id
1 'polypeptide(L)' 'GPDGIPSSILKENTAHFIQPLTHILNLSLSQGIVPNEMKIAEIKPLFKSGNKHLVNNYRPISL' A
#
# COMPACT_ATOMS: atom_id res chain seq x y z
N GLY A 1 -3.01 3.29 0.03
CA GLY A 1 -3.02 2.95 1.46
C GLY A 1 -4.34 3.34 2.10
N PRO A 2 -4.72 2.67 3.21
CA PRO A 2 -6.04 2.77 3.84
C PRO A 2 -6.30 4.07 4.62
N ASP A 3 -5.29 4.91 4.81
CA ASP A 3 -5.30 6.14 5.62
C ASP A 3 -5.73 7.40 4.83
N GLY A 4 -5.91 7.27 3.51
CA GLY A 4 -6.25 8.40 2.64
C GLY A 4 -5.12 9.40 2.44
N ILE A 5 -3.90 9.10 2.89
CA ILE A 5 -2.75 9.99 2.72
C ILE A 5 -2.21 9.86 1.29
N PRO A 6 -2.10 10.97 0.53
CA PRO A 6 -1.53 10.94 -0.80
C PRO A 6 -0.07 10.47 -0.78
N SER A 7 0.30 9.60 -1.71
CA SER A 7 1.70 9.14 -1.85
C SER A 7 2.69 10.28 -2.16
N SER A 8 2.22 11.43 -2.65
CA SER A 8 3.03 12.63 -2.88
C SER A 8 3.62 13.17 -1.58
N ILE A 9 2.88 13.14 -0.46
CA ILE A 9 3.36 13.59 0.86
C ILE A 9 4.63 12.83 1.23
N LEU A 10 4.64 11.50 1.07
CA LEU A 10 5.81 10.68 1.35
C LEU A 10 6.98 11.01 0.43
N LYS A 11 6.72 11.17 -0.88
CA LYS A 11 7.76 11.46 -1.88
C LYS A 11 8.41 12.82 -1.66
N GLU A 12 7.62 13.85 -1.41
CA GLU A 12 8.07 15.23 -1.21
C GLU A 12 8.83 15.40 0.11
N ASN A 13 8.50 14.59 1.13
CA ASN A 13 9.08 14.69 2.47
C ASN A 13 10.00 13.51 2.79
N THR A 14 10.60 12.88 1.76
CA THR A 14 11.41 11.66 1.92
C THR A 14 12.50 11.80 3.00
N ALA A 15 13.12 12.97 3.12
CA ALA A 15 14.15 13.25 4.12
C ALA A 15 13.67 13.06 5.58
N HIS A 16 12.39 13.34 5.85
CA HIS A 16 11.80 13.17 7.19
C HIS A 16 11.36 11.73 7.45
N PHE A 17 10.97 11.00 6.40
CA PHE A 17 10.43 9.65 6.52
C PHE A 17 11.50 8.54 6.41
N ILE A 18 12.66 8.82 5.82
CA ILE A 18 13.66 7.78 5.54
C ILE A 18 14.15 7.08 6.82
N GLN A 19 14.48 7.85 7.86
CA GLN A 19 14.96 7.29 9.13
C GLN A 19 13.89 6.44 9.84
N PRO A 20 12.66 6.92 10.10
CA PRO A 20 11.65 6.11 10.78
C PRO A 20 11.23 4.88 9.96
N LEU A 21 11.07 5.01 8.64
CA LEU A 21 10.72 3.86 7.79
C LEU A 21 11.83 2.80 7.80
N THR A 22 13.10 3.21 7.70
CA THR A 22 14.23 2.28 7.78
C THR A 22 14.26 1.55 9.12
N HIS A 23 14.02 2.26 10.22
CA HIS A 23 13.97 1.66 11.55
C HIS A 23 12.87 0.60 11.65
N ILE A 24 11.64 0.93 11.23
CA ILE A 24 10.49 0.01 11.28
C ILE A 24 10.74 -1.22 10.40
N LEU A 25 11.26 -1.04 9.19
CA LEU A 25 11.55 -2.15 8.28
C LEU A 25 12.64 -3.07 8.83
N ASN A 26 13.73 -2.52 9.37
CA ASN A 26 14.79 -3.33 9.98
C ASN A 26 14.29 -4.09 11.21
N LEU A 27 13.45 -3.46 12.03
CA LEU A 27 12.83 -4.13 13.17
C LEU A 27 11.93 -5.27 12.71
N SER A 28 11.11 -5.04 11.68
CA SER A 28 10.24 -6.06 11.12
C SER A 28 11.02 -7.26 10.56
N LEU A 29 12.10 -7.01 9.83
CA LEU A 29 12.97 -8.05 9.28
C LEU A 29 13.70 -8.83 10.37
N SER A 30 14.25 -8.15 11.38
CA SER A 30 15.00 -8.79 12.46
C SER A 30 14.11 -9.61 13.41
N GLN A 31 12.89 -9.17 13.67
CA GLN A 31 11.94 -9.88 14.52
C GLN A 31 11.07 -10.89 13.76
N GLY A 32 11.03 -10.81 12.43
CA GLY A 32 10.13 -11.62 11.60
C GLY A 32 8.66 -11.25 11.76
N ILE A 33 8.35 -10.05 12.27
CA ILE A 33 6.98 -9.60 12.54
C ILE A 33 6.72 -8.32 11.75
N VAL A 34 5.69 -8.33 10.89
CA VAL A 34 5.19 -7.13 10.22
C VAL A 34 4.13 -6.46 11.11
N PRO A 35 4.16 -5.13 11.31
CA PRO A 35 3.10 -4.41 12.02
C PRO A 35 1.73 -4.67 11.39
N ASN A 36 0.67 -4.71 12.19
CA ASN A 36 -0.67 -5.03 11.69
C ASN A 36 -1.20 -3.96 10.75
N GLU A 37 -0.87 -2.71 11.02
CA GLU A 37 -1.22 -1.53 10.23
C GLU A 37 -0.62 -1.62 8.81
N MET A 38 0.59 -2.20 8.69
CA MET A 38 1.28 -2.40 7.41
C MET A 38 0.78 -3.61 6.62
N LYS A 39 -0.12 -4.43 7.19
CA LYS A 39 -0.76 -5.56 6.49
C LYS A 39 -2.09 -5.19 5.83
N ILE A 40 -2.62 -4.00 6.15
CA ILE A 40 -3.91 -3.54 5.65
C ILE A 40 -3.71 -2.88 4.29
N ALA A 41 -4.55 -3.24 3.33
CA ALA A 41 -4.55 -2.61 2.03
C ALA A 41 -5.97 -2.29 1.55
N GLU A 42 -6.09 -1.21 0.78
CA GLU A 42 -7.33 -0.83 0.12
C GLU A 42 -7.45 -1.60 -1.21
N ILE A 43 -8.52 -2.38 -1.37
CA ILE A 43 -8.76 -3.15 -2.60
C ILE A 43 -9.62 -2.34 -3.56
N LYS A 44 -9.11 -2.09 -4.78
CA LYS A 44 -9.88 -1.46 -5.87
C LYS A 44 -10.03 -2.40 -7.07
N PRO A 45 -11.22 -2.52 -7.66
CA PRO A 45 -11.39 -3.24 -8.90
C PRO A 45 -10.84 -2.41 -10.07
N LEU A 46 -9.80 -2.92 -10.74
CA LEU A 46 -9.29 -2.34 -11.97
C LEU A 46 -9.85 -3.09 -13.18
N PHE A 47 -10.51 -2.36 -14.08
CA PHE A 47 -11.01 -2.93 -15.32
C PHE A 47 -9.87 -3.47 -16.18
N LYS A 48 -9.98 -4.72 -16.64
CA LYS A 48 -9.00 -5.37 -17.52
C LYS A 48 -9.38 -5.19 -18.99
N SER A 49 -10.51 -5.74 -19.42
CA SER A 49 -11.02 -5.69 -20.80
C SER A 49 -12.44 -6.26 -20.93
N GLY A 50 -13.11 -6.08 -22.08
CA GLY A 50 -14.43 -6.66 -22.35
C GLY A 50 -15.61 -5.80 -21.88
N ASN A 51 -16.66 -6.42 -21.34
CA ASN A 51 -17.85 -5.72 -20.86
C ASN A 51 -17.66 -5.21 -19.41
N LYS A 52 -17.83 -3.90 -19.20
CA LYS A 52 -17.71 -3.24 -17.88
C LYS A 52 -18.80 -3.62 -16.87
N HIS A 53 -19.90 -4.23 -17.30
CA HIS A 53 -20.96 -4.70 -16.41
C HIS A 53 -20.71 -6.12 -15.86
N LEU A 54 -19.63 -6.79 -16.29
CA LEU A 54 -19.26 -8.11 -15.79
C LEU A 54 -18.11 -8.00 -14.79
N VAL A 55 -18.35 -8.42 -13.55
CA VAL A 55 -17.36 -8.35 -12.45
C VAL A 55 -16.08 -9.13 -12.79
N ASN A 56 -16.18 -10.25 -13.51
CA ASN A 56 -15.03 -11.07 -13.94
C ASN A 56 -14.03 -10.32 -14.84
N ASN A 57 -14.45 -9.20 -15.44
CA ASN A 57 -13.59 -8.37 -16.27
C ASN A 57 -12.78 -7.34 -15.48
N TYR A 58 -12.83 -7.39 -14.15
CA TYR A 58 -12.04 -6.58 -13.24
C TYR A 58 -11.06 -7.45 -12.47
N ARG A 59 -9.86 -6.91 -12.21
CA ARG A 59 -8.89 -7.51 -11.29
C ARG A 59 -8.88 -6.70 -9.98
N PRO A 60 -8.90 -7.33 -8.80
CA PRO A 60 -8.63 -6.61 -7.58
C PRO A 60 -7.17 -6.16 -7.57
N ILE A 61 -6.93 -4.88 -7.32
CA ILE A 61 -5.60 -4.34 -7.04
C ILE A 61 -5.55 -3.83 -5.59
N SER A 62 -4.39 -3.99 -4.97
CA SER A 62 -4.07 -3.48 -3.65
C SER A 62 -3.36 -2.14 -3.80
N LEU A 63 -3.82 -1.10 -3.08
CA LEU A 63 -3.20 0.23 -3.03
C LEU A 63 -2.55 0.54 -1.68
#